data_AF-F0ZJ90-F1
#
_entry.id   AF-F0ZJ90-F1
#
_cell.length_a   1.000
_cell.length_b   1.000
_cell.length_c   1.000
_cell.angle_alpha   90.00
_cell.angle_beta   90.00
_cell.angle_gamma   90.00
#
_symmetry.space_group_name_H-M   'P 1'
#
loop_
_entity.id
_entity.type
_entity.pdbx_description
1 polymer ?
#
loop_
_entity_poly.entity_id
_entity_poly.type
_entity_poly.pdbx_seq_one_letter_code
_entity_poly.pdbx_strand_id
1 'polypeptide(L)' 'MPCLYICGECGAEHEIKPKEPVKCKDCTYRIMYKKRTDKSIYIYLIILIHHFSNMI' A
#
# COMPACT_ATOMS: atom_id res chain seq x y z
N MET A 1 7.40 -1.04 -5.16
CA MET A 1 6.58 -1.92 -4.29
C MET A 1 5.11 -1.59 -4.56
N PRO A 2 4.30 -2.57 -4.98
CA PRO A 2 2.90 -2.31 -5.35
C PRO A 2 2.08 -1.87 -4.12
N CYS A 3 1.19 -0.88 -4.32
CA CYS A 3 0.24 -0.47 -3.29
C CYS A 3 -0.96 -1.43 -3.32
N LEU A 4 -1.19 -2.15 -2.23
CA LEU A 4 -2.32 -3.06 -2.07
C LEU A 4 -3.50 -2.34 -1.44
N TYR A 5 -4.70 -2.71 -1.87
CA TYR A 5 -5.98 -2.24 -1.38
C TYR A 5 -6.81 -3.43 -0.89
N ILE A 6 -7.53 -3.24 0.21
CA ILE A 6 -8.35 -4.26 0.87
C ILE A 6 -9.83 -3.89 0.64
N CYS A 7 -10.64 -4.83 0.17
CA CYS A 7 -12.08 -4.60 0.05
C CYS A 7 -12.74 -4.50 1.43
N GLY A 8 -13.67 -3.56 1.60
CA GLY A 8 -14.38 -3.38 2.87
C GLY A 8 -15.36 -4.49 3.23
N GLU A 9 -15.81 -5.30 2.26
CA GLU A 9 -16.81 -6.35 2.49
C GLU A 9 -16.20 -7.75 2.51
N CYS A 10 -15.47 -8.15 1.45
CA CYS A 10 -14.87 -9.47 1.38
C CYS A 10 -13.45 -9.57 1.97
N GLY A 11 -12.82 -8.43 2.29
CA GLY A 11 -11.44 -8.40 2.79
C GLY A 11 -10.36 -8.80 1.78
N ALA A 12 -10.73 -9.05 0.52
CA ALA A 12 -9.78 -9.43 -0.53
C ALA A 12 -8.77 -8.32 -0.81
N GLU A 13 -7.53 -8.72 -1.09
CA GLU A 13 -6.44 -7.82 -1.43
C GLU A 13 -6.32 -7.68 -2.95
N HIS A 14 -6.30 -6.44 -3.42
CA HIS A 14 -6.18 -6.11 -4.83
C HIS A 14 -5.14 -5.01 -5.04
N GLU A 15 -4.33 -5.17 -6.08
CA GLU A 15 -3.56 -4.07 -6.65
C GLU A 15 -4.44 -3.33 -7.65
N ILE A 16 -4.68 -2.04 -7.42
CA ILE A 16 -5.46 -1.19 -8.32
C ILE A 16 -4.47 -0.35 -9.14
N LYS A 17 -4.50 -0.50 -10.46
CA LYS A 17 -3.66 0.30 -11.36
C LYS A 17 -4.25 1.70 -11.55
N PRO A 18 -3.43 2.73 -11.78
CA PRO A 18 -3.93 4.04 -12.15
C PRO A 18 -4.78 3.92 -13.42
N LYS A 19 -5.97 4.54 -13.41
CA LYS A 19 -7.02 4.46 -14.45
C LYS A 19 -7.93 3.22 -14.41
N GLU A 20 -7.66 2.22 -13.58
CA GLU A 20 -8.59 1.12 -13.36
C GLU A 20 -9.76 1.58 -12.47
N PRO A 21 -11.02 1.17 -12.75
CA PRO A 21 -12.14 1.53 -11.90
C PRO A 21 -11.99 0.93 -10.50
N VAL A 22 -12.32 1.72 -9.48
CA VAL A 22 -12.31 1.26 -8.07
C VAL A 22 -13.51 0.34 -7.83
N LYS A 23 -13.29 -0.96 -8.02
CA LYS A 23 -14.26 -2.01 -7.77
C LYS A 23 -13.53 -3.28 -7.34
N CYS A 24 -14.09 -3.98 -6.37
CA CYS A 24 -13.67 -5.31 -5.98
C CYS A 24 -13.78 -6.28 -7.18
N LYS A 25 -12.83 -7.21 -7.34
CA LYS A 25 -12.86 -8.19 -8.45
C LYS A 25 -13.71 -9.40 -8.10
N ASP A 26 -13.76 -9.74 -6.82
CA ASP A 26 -14.52 -10.88 -6.30
C ASP A 26 -15.95 -10.51 -5.88
N CYS A 27 -16.24 -9.22 -5.75
CA CYS A 27 -17.50 -8.70 -5.25
C CYS A 27 -17.93 -7.41 -5.98
N THR A 28 -19.19 -7.00 -5.83
CA THR A 28 -19.69 -5.78 -6.50
C THR A 28 -19.45 -4.49 -5.73
N TYR A 29 -18.80 -4.59 -4.56
CA TYR A 29 -18.51 -3.48 -3.67
C TYR A 29 -17.44 -2.53 -4.25
N ARG A 30 -17.56 -1.24 -3.92
CA ARG A 30 -16.74 -0.16 -4.50
C ARG A 30 -15.88 0.59 -3.49
N ILE A 31 -15.98 0.28 -2.20
CA ILE A 31 -15.17 0.91 -1.16
C ILE A 31 -14.00 -0.02 -0.83
N MET A 32 -12.80 0.52 -1.01
CA MET A 32 -11.53 -0.17 -0.81
C MET A 32 -10.67 0.66 0.15
N TYR A 33 -10.04 0.00 1.11
CA TYR A 33 -9.11 0.61 2.06
C TYR A 33 -7.67 0.40 1.61
N LYS A 34 -6.80 1.39 1.79
CA LYS A 34 -5.36 1.21 1.50
C LYS A 34 -4.74 0.30 2.56
N LYS A 35 -4.04 -0.76 2.14
CA LYS A 35 -3.30 -1.63 3.07
C LYS A 35 -2.19 -0.84 3.76
N ARG A 36 -2.03 -1.06 5.06
CA ARG A 36 -0.97 -0.44 5.86
C ARG A 36 0.39 -0.92 5.34
N THR A 37 1.35 -0.02 5.18
CA THR A 37 2.73 -0.40 4.88
C THR A 37 3.39 -1.03 6.11
N ASP A 38 4.17 -2.09 5.91
CA ASP A 38 4.95 -2.70 6.98
C ASP A 38 5.98 -1.68 7.49
N LYS A 39 5.85 -1.31 8.78
CA LYS A 39 6.66 -0.27 9.44
C LYS A 39 8.17 -0.53 9.31
N SER A 40 8.58 -1.79 9.19
CA SER A 40 9.98 -2.19 9.02
C SER A 40 10.63 -1.45 7.85
N ILE A 41 10.00 -1.44 6.68
CA ILE A 41 10.56 -0.84 5.45
C ILE A 41 10.74 0.68 5.60
N TYR A 42 9.76 1.36 6.20
CA TYR A 42 9.81 2.81 6.40
C TYR A 42 10.91 3.20 7.41
N ILE A 43 11.07 2.42 8.47
CA ILE A 43 12.12 2.63 9.48
C ILE A 43 13.51 2.48 8.86
N TYR A 44 13.76 1.41 8.07
CA TYR A 44 15.04 1.23 7.39
C TYR A 44 15.36 2.38 6.42
N LEU A 45 14.37 2.87 5.67
CA LEU A 45 14.56 3.98 4.75
C LEU A 45 14.95 5.28 5.48
N ILE A 46 14.27 5.61 6.58
CA ILE A 46 14.61 6.79 7.41
C ILE A 46 16.01 6.64 8.00
N ILE A 47 16.36 5.48 8.56
CA ILE A 47 17.68 5.23 9.15
C ILE A 47 18.78 5.39 8.09
N LEU A 48 18.59 4.83 6.89
CA LEU A 48 19.55 4.96 5.80
C LEU A 48 19.71 6.40 5.32
N ILE A 49 18.61 7.16 5.20
CA ILE A 49 18.66 8.57 4.81
C ILE A 49 19.39 9.39 5.89
N HIS A 50 19.06 9.21 7.18
CA HIS A 50 19.76 9.89 8.27
C HIS A 50 21.24 9.51 8.32
N HIS A 51 21.57 8.23 8.20
CA HIS A 51 22.97 7.78 8.19
C HIS A 51 23.75 8.39 7.02
N PHE A 52 23.15 8.47 5.83
CA PHE A 52 23.78 9.09 4.66
C PHE A 52 24.00 10.61 4.84
N SER A 53 23.03 11.32 5.40
CA SER A 53 23.16 12.76 5.71
C SER A 53 24.16 13.09 6.82
N ASN A 54 24.53 12.13 7.67
CA ASN A 54 25.56 12.29 8.70
C ASN A 54 26.96 11.86 8.23
N MET A 55 27.06 11.31 7.02
CA MET A 55 28.32 10.85 6.40
C MET A 55 28.80 11.78 5.27
N ILE A 56 27.98 12.77 4.90
CA ILE A 56 28.30 13.92 4.03
C ILE A 56 28.55 15.13 4.92
#